data_AF-A0A956EUB6-F1
#
_entry.id   AF-A0A956EUB6-F1
#
_cell.length_a   1.000
_cell.length_b   1.000
_cell.length_c   1.000
_cell.angle_alpha   90.00
_cell.angle_beta   90.00
_cell.angle_gamma   90.00
#
_symmetry.space_group_name_H-M   'P 1'
#
loop_
_entity.id
_entity.type
_entity.pdbx_description
1 polymer ?
#
loop_
_entity_poly.entity_id
_entity_poly.type
_entity_poly.pdbx_seq_one_letter_code
_entity_poly.pdbx_strand_id
1 'polypeptide(L)'
;MQLELPDLSLVVLVGASGSGKSSFAARHFLATEVVSSDACRAMICDDPNDMTSTHGAFSLLNEIAGRRLSAGKLTVVDATSVRKDDRKELLQLARRHDVLTVALVFDLPTNVCVKRDAERGQIAPAVGARRAVGPQVIRRQQAALRRDLRGLRKEGFHSVYKFKTAEEVDSVALSRVPLWCNRQQELGPFDIIGDVHGCYAELVQLLGKLGYELSEGAMGFSVKSPVGRRLIFLGDLVDRGPASPQVLKLVMHLVGTGQALCVPGNHDVKLTRFLQGKQVKLRHGLEQTAEQLTHESDTFKQEVLSFVQKLVSHQVLDRGKLVVAHAGMKQAFQGRASGRVREFALYGETTGEVDSFGLPERVDWAQDYRGDAMVVYGHTPVPRAEWINRTICIDTGCV
;
A
#
# COMPACT_ATOMS: atom_id res chain seq x y z
N MET A 1 -12.65 7.36 20.89
CA MET A 1 -11.96 7.81 19.65
C MET A 1 -11.80 6.64 18.69
N GLN A 2 -12.33 6.72 17.46
CA GLN A 2 -12.13 5.67 16.45
C GLN A 2 -10.82 5.87 15.69
N LEU A 3 -10.00 4.83 15.57
CA LEU A 3 -8.76 4.84 14.81
C LEU A 3 -8.79 3.70 13.77
N GLU A 4 -8.44 4.03 12.53
CA GLU A 4 -8.38 3.08 11.43
C GLU A 4 -6.93 2.59 11.22
N LEU A 5 -6.75 1.28 11.15
CA LEU A 5 -5.48 0.64 10.88
C LEU A 5 -5.57 -0.18 9.59
N PRO A 6 -4.58 -0.09 8.68
CA PRO A 6 -4.53 -1.00 7.55
C PRO A 6 -4.44 -2.45 8.02
N ASP A 7 -5.25 -3.32 7.42
CA ASP A 7 -5.30 -4.77 7.68
C ASP A 7 -3.92 -5.45 7.56
N LEU A 8 -3.07 -4.95 6.67
CA LEU A 8 -1.65 -5.27 6.57
C LEU A 8 -0.79 -4.06 6.92
N SER A 9 -0.30 -4.01 8.17
CA SER A 9 0.60 -2.96 8.63
C SER A 9 1.54 -3.43 9.75
N LEU A 10 2.64 -2.67 9.91
CA LEU A 10 3.47 -2.72 11.11
C LEU A 10 3.06 -1.59 12.06
N VAL A 11 2.46 -1.95 13.18
CA VAL A 11 2.08 -1.01 14.24
C VAL A 11 3.21 -0.95 15.26
N VAL A 12 3.71 0.25 15.53
CA VAL A 12 4.76 0.49 16.52
C VAL A 12 4.18 1.23 17.71
N LEU A 13 4.22 0.61 18.87
CA LEU A 13 3.88 1.27 20.13
C LEU A 13 5.07 2.12 20.56
N VAL A 14 4.83 3.40 20.85
CA VAL A 14 5.88 4.36 21.17
C VAL A 14 5.54 5.03 22.49
N GLY A 15 6.36 4.82 23.53
CA GLY A 15 6.09 5.38 24.85
C GLY A 15 7.00 4.86 25.95
N ALA A 16 7.14 5.64 27.03
CA ALA A 16 7.95 5.27 28.19
C ALA A 16 7.40 4.04 28.94
N SER A 17 8.19 3.42 29.82
CA SER A 17 7.66 2.45 30.78
C SER A 17 6.55 3.09 31.61
N GLY A 18 5.55 2.30 32.00
CA GLY A 18 4.37 2.78 32.74
C GLY A 18 3.33 3.51 31.88
N SER A 19 3.57 3.74 30.58
CA SER A 19 2.62 4.46 29.71
C SER A 19 1.40 3.65 29.27
N GLY A 20 1.35 2.35 29.57
CA GLY A 20 0.20 1.48 29.25
C GLY A 20 0.25 0.76 27.90
N LYS A 21 1.38 0.77 27.17
CA LYS A 21 1.53 0.10 25.86
C LYS A 21 1.08 -1.36 25.86
N SER A 22 1.64 -2.19 26.73
CA SER A 22 1.34 -3.62 26.78
C SER A 22 -0.12 -3.89 27.16
N SER A 23 -0.69 -3.10 28.07
CA SER A 23 -2.11 -3.18 28.43
C SER A 23 -3.02 -2.80 27.26
N PHE A 24 -2.67 -1.74 26.53
CA PHE A 24 -3.37 -1.36 25.30
C PHE A 24 -3.26 -2.45 24.24
N ALA A 25 -2.07 -3.00 24.04
CA ALA A 25 -1.82 -4.08 23.08
C ALA A 25 -2.70 -5.31 23.37
N ALA A 26 -2.73 -5.75 24.63
CA ALA A 26 -3.53 -6.90 25.07
C ALA A 26 -5.04 -6.66 24.94
N ARG A 27 -5.51 -5.41 25.08
CA ARG A 27 -6.92 -5.06 24.94
C ARG A 27 -7.39 -5.03 23.48
N HIS A 28 -6.52 -4.62 22.56
CA HIS A 28 -6.92 -4.26 21.19
C HIS A 28 -6.42 -5.20 20.09
N PHE A 29 -5.44 -6.05 20.38
CA PHE A 29 -4.85 -6.96 19.40
C PHE A 29 -4.84 -8.40 19.90
N LEU A 30 -4.76 -9.34 18.97
CA LEU A 30 -4.57 -10.75 19.32
C LEU A 30 -3.18 -10.92 19.95
N ALA A 31 -3.04 -11.84 20.90
CA ALA A 31 -1.75 -12.14 21.52
C ALA A 31 -0.67 -12.50 20.48
N THR A 32 -1.05 -13.17 19.40
CA THR A 32 -0.14 -13.56 18.31
C THR A 32 0.25 -12.38 17.41
N GLU A 33 -0.49 -11.28 17.42
CA GLU A 33 -0.16 -10.06 16.68
C GLU A 33 0.91 -9.22 17.36
N VAL A 34 1.09 -9.39 18.68
CA VAL A 34 1.99 -8.57 19.50
C VAL A 34 3.34 -9.27 19.65
N VAL A 35 4.39 -8.63 19.15
CA VAL A 35 5.78 -9.04 19.34
C VAL A 35 6.44 -8.10 20.34
N SER A 36 6.65 -8.59 21.56
CA SER A 36 7.23 -7.82 22.66
C SER A 36 8.73 -8.03 22.78
N SER A 37 9.48 -6.94 22.91
CA SER A 37 10.93 -7.00 23.17
C SER A 37 11.26 -7.68 24.52
N ASP A 38 10.38 -7.55 25.51
CA ASP A 38 10.56 -8.18 26.82
C ASP A 38 10.26 -9.68 26.77
N ALA A 39 9.24 -10.08 26.00
CA ALA A 39 8.96 -11.50 25.76
C ALA A 39 10.09 -12.17 24.97
N CYS A 40 10.65 -11.49 23.95
CA CYS A 40 11.79 -12.00 23.20
C CYS A 40 13.02 -12.20 24.09
N ARG A 41 13.25 -11.29 25.03
CA ARG A 41 14.32 -11.41 26.02
C ARG A 41 14.10 -12.59 26.95
N ALA A 42 12.90 -12.74 27.49
CA ALA A 42 12.54 -13.87 28.34
C ALA A 42 12.72 -15.22 27.61
N MET A 43 12.41 -15.30 26.31
CA MET A 43 12.66 -16.52 25.52
C MET A 43 14.15 -16.86 25.34
N ILE A 44 15.05 -15.89 25.51
CA ILE A 44 16.49 -16.08 25.30
C ILE A 44 17.21 -16.43 26.61
N CYS A 45 16.82 -15.79 27.72
CA CYS A 45 17.56 -15.88 28.99
C CYS A 45 16.67 -16.06 30.23
N ASP A 46 15.40 -16.44 30.06
CA ASP A 46 14.40 -16.65 31.11
C ASP A 46 14.08 -15.41 31.99
N ASP A 47 14.66 -14.24 31.69
CA ASP A 47 14.41 -12.99 32.41
C ASP A 47 14.06 -11.81 31.47
N PRO A 48 12.82 -11.30 31.48
CA PRO A 48 12.45 -10.13 30.69
C PRO A 48 13.12 -8.82 31.13
N ASN A 49 13.88 -8.82 32.23
CA ASN A 49 14.59 -7.65 32.76
C ASN A 49 16.09 -7.66 32.47
N ASP A 50 16.63 -8.74 31.88
CA ASP A 50 18.05 -8.85 31.56
C ASP A 50 18.48 -7.93 30.39
N MET A 51 19.13 -6.83 30.75
CA MET A 51 19.58 -5.85 29.77
C MET A 51 20.79 -6.33 28.95
N THR A 52 21.48 -7.40 29.34
CA THR A 52 22.63 -7.94 28.59
C THR A 52 22.21 -8.61 27.28
N SER A 53 21.01 -9.21 27.27
CA SER A 53 20.44 -9.90 26.12
C SER A 53 19.64 -8.99 25.17
N THR A 54 19.79 -7.66 25.28
CA THR A 54 19.00 -6.69 24.50
C THR A 54 19.16 -6.87 22.98
N HIS A 55 20.39 -7.03 22.49
CA HIS A 55 20.65 -7.22 21.06
C HIS A 55 19.97 -8.49 20.52
N GLY A 56 20.12 -9.61 21.24
CA GLY A 56 19.45 -10.86 20.90
C GLY A 56 17.92 -10.74 20.87
N ALA A 57 17.35 -10.05 21.88
CA ALA A 57 15.91 -9.83 21.95
C ALA A 57 15.36 -9.05 20.75
N PHE A 58 16.06 -7.99 20.31
CA PHE A 58 15.64 -7.22 19.13
C PHE A 58 15.87 -7.99 17.81
N SER A 59 16.93 -8.80 17.73
CA SER A 59 17.15 -9.69 16.58
C SER A 59 15.99 -10.68 16.42
N LEU A 60 15.59 -11.36 17.50
CA LEU A 60 14.44 -12.28 17.50
C LEU A 60 13.12 -11.56 17.19
N LEU A 61 12.91 -10.37 17.76
CA LEU A 61 11.73 -9.55 17.49
C LEU A 61 11.61 -9.22 16.00
N ASN A 62 12.71 -8.77 15.38
CA ASN A 62 12.73 -8.40 13.97
C ASN A 62 12.48 -9.63 13.07
N GLU A 63 13.00 -10.80 13.44
CA GLU A 63 12.77 -12.05 12.71
C GLU A 63 11.30 -12.48 12.76
N ILE A 64 10.70 -12.50 13.96
CA ILE A 64 9.28 -12.84 14.14
C ILE A 64 8.41 -11.86 13.36
N ALA A 65 8.66 -10.56 13.54
CA ALA A 65 7.90 -9.51 12.87
C ALA A 65 8.03 -9.62 11.34
N GLY A 66 9.24 -9.83 10.82
CA GLY A 66 9.48 -10.02 9.39
C GLY A 66 8.73 -11.21 8.80
N ARG A 67 8.75 -12.37 9.47
CA ARG A 67 8.00 -13.56 9.02
C ARG A 67 6.50 -13.33 8.99
N ARG A 68 5.96 -12.65 10.00
CA ARG A 68 4.54 -12.29 10.04
C ARG A 68 4.15 -11.35 8.90
N LEU A 69 4.94 -10.31 8.66
CA LEU A 69 4.70 -9.35 7.57
C LEU A 69 4.80 -10.04 6.19
N SER A 70 5.78 -10.94 6.01
CA SER A 70 5.88 -11.76 4.81
C SER A 70 4.62 -12.61 4.57
N ALA A 71 4.03 -13.15 5.63
CA ALA A 71 2.78 -13.91 5.59
C ALA A 71 1.51 -13.03 5.51
N GLY A 72 1.65 -11.73 5.27
CA GLY A 72 0.52 -10.81 5.14
C GLY A 72 -0.25 -10.60 6.45
N LYS A 73 0.43 -10.69 7.61
CA LYS A 73 -0.20 -10.53 8.93
C LYS A 73 0.16 -9.19 9.57
N LEU A 74 -0.85 -8.47 10.06
CA LEU A 74 -0.67 -7.32 10.93
C LEU A 74 0.23 -7.69 12.11
N THR A 75 1.19 -6.82 12.40
CA THR A 75 2.17 -7.04 13.46
C THR A 75 2.32 -5.80 14.31
N VAL A 76 2.20 -5.95 15.62
CA VAL A 76 2.35 -4.90 16.63
C VAL A 76 3.67 -5.11 17.35
N VAL A 77 4.54 -4.11 17.36
CA VAL A 77 5.79 -4.13 18.11
C VAL A 77 5.56 -3.44 19.45
N ASP A 78 5.59 -4.22 20.54
CA ASP A 78 5.57 -3.73 21.91
C ASP A 78 7.00 -3.57 22.43
N ALA A 79 7.53 -2.38 22.21
CA ALA A 79 8.79 -1.90 22.75
C ALA A 79 8.61 -0.45 23.20
N THR A 80 9.62 0.13 23.86
CA THR A 80 9.54 1.55 24.20
C THR A 80 9.62 2.44 22.95
N SER A 81 10.49 2.09 22.00
CA SER A 81 10.64 2.74 20.68
C SER A 81 10.74 4.27 20.75
N VAL A 82 11.25 4.81 21.87
CA VAL A 82 11.31 6.25 22.12
C VAL A 82 12.49 6.91 21.41
N ARG A 83 13.53 6.16 21.06
CA ARG A 83 14.69 6.68 20.31
C ARG A 83 14.45 6.54 18.81
N LYS A 84 14.96 7.50 18.05
CA LYS A 84 14.86 7.52 16.58
C LYS A 84 15.53 6.30 15.94
N ASP A 85 16.68 5.86 16.46
CA ASP A 85 17.42 4.72 15.92
C ASP A 85 16.64 3.41 16.06
N ASP A 86 16.02 3.17 17.22
CA ASP A 86 15.13 2.01 17.45
C ASP A 86 13.98 1.98 16.42
N ARG A 87 13.37 3.15 16.14
CA ARG A 87 12.29 3.25 15.14
C ARG A 87 12.81 3.08 13.71
N LYS A 88 14.03 3.53 13.42
CA LYS A 88 14.63 3.44 12.08
C LYS A 88 14.72 1.97 11.63
N GLU A 89 15.11 1.05 12.50
CA GLU A 89 15.16 -0.37 12.19
C GLU A 89 13.79 -0.96 11.88
N LEU A 90 12.76 -0.58 12.65
CA LEU A 90 11.37 -1.01 12.43
C LEU A 90 10.80 -0.44 11.11
N LEU A 91 11.11 0.82 10.80
CA LEU A 91 10.75 1.42 9.52
C LEU A 91 11.45 0.73 8.34
N GLN A 92 12.73 0.35 8.51
CA GLN A 92 13.45 -0.43 7.51
C GLN A 92 12.86 -1.84 7.34
N LEU A 93 12.46 -2.49 8.43
CA LEU A 93 11.76 -3.77 8.40
C LEU A 93 10.48 -3.64 7.56
N ALA A 94 9.61 -2.68 7.88
CA ALA A 94 8.39 -2.46 7.11
C ALA A 94 8.66 -2.17 5.62
N ARG A 95 9.71 -1.40 5.30
CA ARG A 95 10.12 -1.12 3.92
C ARG A 95 10.57 -2.38 3.18
N ARG A 96 11.32 -3.28 3.82
CA ARG A 96 11.72 -4.58 3.23
C ARG A 96 10.52 -5.46 2.91
N HIS A 97 9.43 -5.31 3.66
CA HIS A 97 8.18 -6.03 3.45
C HIS A 97 7.10 -5.19 2.76
N ASP A 98 7.41 -4.00 2.23
CA ASP A 98 6.47 -3.17 1.47
C ASP A 98 5.12 -2.88 2.17
N VAL A 99 5.11 -2.83 3.51
CA VAL A 99 3.92 -2.57 4.34
C VAL A 99 3.88 -1.15 4.88
N LEU A 100 2.67 -0.66 5.16
CA LEU A 100 2.48 0.63 5.82
C LEU A 100 2.83 0.54 7.31
N THR A 101 3.33 1.64 7.86
CA THR A 101 3.72 1.74 9.28
C THR A 101 2.81 2.70 10.02
N VAL A 102 2.33 2.29 11.19
CA VAL A 102 1.50 3.11 12.08
C VAL A 102 2.21 3.31 13.41
N ALA A 103 2.31 4.56 13.89
CA ALA A 103 2.79 4.86 15.23
C ALA A 103 1.61 5.13 16.18
N LEU A 104 1.54 4.37 17.28
CA LEU A 104 0.64 4.63 18.41
C LEU A 104 1.47 5.20 19.56
N VAL A 105 1.34 6.51 19.79
CA VAL A 105 2.23 7.26 20.68
C VAL A 105 1.55 7.57 22.01
N PHE A 106 2.14 7.09 23.10
CA PHE A 106 1.67 7.26 24.47
C PHE A 106 2.49 8.36 25.17
N ASP A 107 2.16 9.62 24.92
CA ASP A 107 2.78 10.81 25.55
C ASP A 107 1.99 11.22 26.81
N LEU A 108 1.83 10.27 27.73
CA LEU A 108 1.16 10.51 29.01
C LEU A 108 2.02 11.37 29.95
N PRO A 109 1.42 12.07 30.92
CA PRO A 109 2.16 12.82 31.94
C PRO A 109 3.15 11.93 32.70
N THR A 110 4.37 12.42 32.90
CA THR A 110 5.46 11.65 33.52
C THR A 110 5.10 11.12 34.90
N ASN A 111 4.36 11.89 35.70
CA ASN A 111 3.87 11.48 37.02
C ASN A 111 2.95 10.25 36.96
N VAL A 112 2.10 10.15 35.94
CA VAL A 112 1.22 8.98 35.72
C VAL A 112 2.05 7.74 35.43
N CYS A 113 3.04 7.84 34.53
CA CYS A 113 3.94 6.73 34.22
C CYS A 113 4.75 6.27 35.44
N VAL A 114 5.28 7.21 36.22
CA VAL A 114 6.04 6.92 37.45
C VAL A 114 5.17 6.23 38.50
N LYS A 115 3.93 6.72 38.72
CA LYS A 115 2.99 6.11 39.64
C LYS A 115 2.69 4.66 39.26
N ARG A 116 2.37 4.41 37.98
CA ARG A 116 2.10 3.06 37.46
C ARG A 116 3.30 2.11 37.55
N ASP A 117 4.52 2.62 37.37
CA ASP A 117 5.74 1.82 37.50
C ASP A 117 6.02 1.46 38.96
N ALA A 118 5.76 2.38 39.90
CA ALA A 118 5.88 2.12 41.33
C ALA A 118 4.86 1.07 41.81
N GLU A 119 3.59 1.19 41.38
CA GLU A 119 2.54 0.21 41.68
C GLU A 119 2.90 -1.20 41.16
N ARG A 120 3.52 -1.30 39.97
CA ARG A 120 4.04 -2.57 39.44
C ARG A 120 5.09 -3.19 40.36
N GLY A 121 5.96 -2.36 40.96
CA GLY A 121 7.00 -2.82 41.89
C GLY A 121 6.48 -3.28 43.26
N GLN A 122 5.23 -2.94 43.61
CA GLN A 122 4.61 -3.33 44.89
C GLN A 122 3.97 -4.73 44.84
N ILE A 123 3.63 -5.21 43.65
CA ILE A 123 3.11 -6.57 43.47
C ILE A 123 4.30 -7.53 43.53
N ALA A 124 4.25 -8.55 44.39
CA ALA A 124 5.27 -9.58 44.45
C ALA A 124 5.48 -10.16 43.04
N PRO A 125 6.67 -10.04 42.44
CA PRO A 125 6.85 -10.43 41.06
C PRO A 125 6.65 -11.94 40.96
N ALA A 126 5.65 -12.36 40.19
CA ALA A 126 5.61 -13.74 39.71
C ALA A 126 6.94 -14.06 39.03
N VAL A 127 7.37 -15.33 39.07
CA VAL A 127 8.57 -15.77 38.37
C VAL A 127 8.43 -15.37 36.89
N GLY A 128 9.42 -14.65 36.35
CA GLY A 128 9.37 -14.11 34.99
C GLY A 128 8.59 -12.79 34.80
N ALA A 129 8.19 -12.10 35.87
CA ALA A 129 7.50 -10.80 35.75
C ALA A 129 8.46 -9.61 35.54
N ARG A 130 7.96 -8.58 34.85
CA ARG A 130 8.69 -7.33 34.63
C ARG A 130 8.79 -6.50 35.92
N ARG A 131 9.99 -6.03 36.25
CA ARG A 131 10.28 -5.19 37.42
C ARG A 131 10.05 -3.70 37.12
N ALA A 132 9.90 -2.91 38.19
CA ALA A 132 9.90 -1.45 38.09
C ALA A 132 11.25 -0.95 37.56
N VAL A 133 11.23 -0.02 36.62
CA VAL A 133 12.46 0.53 36.01
C VAL A 133 12.95 1.79 36.72
N GLY A 134 12.07 2.42 37.49
CA GLY A 134 12.37 3.56 38.34
C GLY A 134 12.19 4.94 37.66
N PRO A 135 12.00 6.01 38.47
CA PRO A 135 11.59 7.32 37.96
C PRO A 135 12.59 7.98 37.01
N GLN A 136 13.90 7.78 37.22
CA GLN A 136 14.94 8.38 36.39
C GLN A 136 14.91 7.83 34.95
N VAL A 137 14.72 6.51 34.80
CA VAL A 137 14.61 5.85 33.49
C VAL A 137 13.38 6.36 32.74
N ILE A 138 12.24 6.50 33.43
CA ILE A 138 11.00 7.01 32.84
C ILE A 138 11.15 8.46 32.37
N ARG A 139 11.76 9.34 33.18
CA ARG A 139 12.02 10.73 32.79
C ARG A 139 12.92 10.81 31.55
N ARG A 140 13.97 9.98 31.47
CA ARG A 140 14.85 9.90 30.30
C ARG A 140 14.10 9.45 29.05
N GLN A 141 13.26 8.41 29.17
CA GLN A 141 12.44 7.92 28.05
C GLN A 141 11.42 8.96 27.57
N GLN A 142 10.77 9.67 28.50
CA GLN A 142 9.85 10.77 28.17
C GLN A 142 10.55 11.93 27.47
N ALA A 143 11.75 12.33 27.94
CA ALA A 143 12.55 13.35 27.27
C ALA A 143 12.94 12.94 25.84
N ALA A 144 13.37 11.68 25.66
CA ALA A 144 13.70 11.14 24.34
C ALA A 144 12.48 11.12 23.40
N LEU A 145 11.31 10.69 23.90
CA LEU A 145 10.07 10.69 23.16
C LEU A 145 9.70 12.10 22.66
N ARG A 146 9.64 13.07 23.57
CA ARG A 146 9.16 14.43 23.26
C ARG A 146 10.07 15.19 22.32
N ARG A 147 11.37 14.92 22.35
CA ARG A 147 12.36 15.51 21.43
C ARG A 147 12.03 15.21 19.97
N ASP A 148 11.66 13.96 19.67
CA ASP A 148 11.50 13.49 18.29
C ASP A 148 10.02 13.36 17.85
N LEU A 149 9.08 13.68 18.75
CA LEU A 149 7.63 13.50 18.56
C LEU A 149 7.03 14.25 17.35
N ARG A 150 7.59 15.41 16.99
CA ARG A 150 7.16 16.19 15.82
C ARG A 150 7.68 15.62 14.50
N GLY A 151 8.72 14.78 14.55
CA GLY A 151 9.41 14.22 13.39
C GLY A 151 8.86 12.91 12.84
N LEU A 152 7.94 12.24 13.55
CA LEU A 152 7.51 10.87 13.22
C LEU A 152 7.00 10.69 11.77
N ARG A 153 6.19 11.61 11.24
CA ARG A 153 5.77 11.54 9.83
C ARG A 153 6.94 11.67 8.86
N LYS A 154 7.93 12.52 9.18
CA LYS A 154 9.15 12.69 8.37
C LYS A 154 10.09 11.49 8.45
N GLU A 155 10.01 10.69 9.52
CA GLU A 155 10.76 9.43 9.64
C GLU A 155 10.24 8.36 8.66
N GLY A 156 8.94 8.39 8.34
CA GLY A 156 8.31 7.46 7.40
C GLY A 156 7.03 6.79 7.91
N PHE A 157 6.53 7.17 9.08
CA PHE A 157 5.23 6.67 9.56
C PHE A 157 4.09 7.19 8.67
N HIS A 158 3.28 6.28 8.14
CA HIS A 158 2.11 6.59 7.33
C HIS A 158 1.03 7.26 8.18
N SER A 159 0.68 6.62 9.31
CA SER A 159 -0.26 7.17 10.30
C SER A 159 0.43 7.34 11.64
N VAL A 160 0.10 8.43 12.34
CA VAL A 160 0.62 8.73 13.67
C VAL A 160 -0.54 9.17 14.55
N TYR A 161 -0.87 8.35 15.55
CA TYR A 161 -1.88 8.64 16.55
C TYR A 161 -1.21 8.92 17.89
N LYS A 162 -1.66 9.96 18.58
CA LYS A 162 -1.02 10.45 19.80
C LYS A 162 -2.05 10.51 20.93
N PHE A 163 -1.68 9.97 22.07
CA PHE A 163 -2.46 9.99 23.29
C PHE A 163 -1.72 10.78 24.36
N LYS A 164 -2.40 11.74 24.94
CA LYS A 164 -1.90 12.63 26.00
C LYS A 164 -2.49 12.30 27.36
N THR A 165 -3.64 11.62 27.43
CA THR A 165 -4.28 11.26 28.71
C THR A 165 -4.67 9.78 28.75
N ALA A 166 -4.93 9.26 29.95
CA ALA A 166 -5.36 7.88 30.11
C ALA A 166 -6.75 7.65 29.52
N GLU A 167 -7.64 8.64 29.66
CA GLU A 167 -9.00 8.62 29.13
C GLU A 167 -8.99 8.56 27.60
N GLU A 168 -8.08 9.29 26.94
CA GLU A 168 -7.89 9.19 25.49
C GLU A 168 -7.54 7.76 25.08
N VAL A 169 -6.59 7.13 25.77
CA VAL A 169 -6.18 5.72 25.55
C VAL A 169 -7.36 4.77 25.78
N ASP A 170 -8.10 4.95 26.87
CA ASP A 170 -9.19 4.05 27.27
C ASP A 170 -10.41 4.15 26.35
N SER A 171 -10.61 5.31 25.72
CA SER A 171 -11.68 5.58 24.76
C SER A 171 -11.42 5.04 23.36
N VAL A 172 -10.23 4.51 23.06
CA VAL A 172 -9.87 4.07 21.72
C VAL A 172 -10.71 2.88 21.28
N ALA A 173 -11.23 2.95 20.06
CA ALA A 173 -11.79 1.83 19.33
C ALA A 173 -11.00 1.68 18.02
N LEU A 174 -10.42 0.49 17.78
CA LEU A 174 -9.67 0.22 16.56
C LEU A 174 -10.56 -0.47 15.53
N SER A 175 -10.52 -0.02 14.29
CA SER A 175 -11.07 -0.72 13.13
C SER A 175 -9.95 -1.08 12.16
N ARG A 176 -10.07 -2.25 11.53
CA ARG A 176 -9.16 -2.68 10.46
C ARG A 176 -9.77 -2.31 9.13
N VAL A 177 -9.02 -1.60 8.30
CA VAL A 177 -9.44 -1.19 6.97
C VAL A 177 -8.59 -1.90 5.91
N PRO A 178 -9.19 -2.48 4.86
CA PRO A 178 -8.44 -3.03 3.75
C PRO A 178 -7.58 -1.95 3.08
N LEU A 179 -6.39 -2.32 2.62
CA LEU A 179 -5.65 -1.49 1.66
C LEU A 179 -6.51 -1.23 0.41
N TRP A 180 -6.33 -0.09 -0.26
CA TRP A 180 -7.15 0.24 -1.44
C TRP A 180 -7.00 -0.74 -2.62
N CYS A 181 -5.88 -1.47 -2.68
CA CYS A 181 -5.67 -2.55 -3.65
C CYS A 181 -6.37 -3.85 -3.26
N ASN A 182 -6.82 -3.99 -2.01
CA ASN A 182 -7.56 -5.15 -1.54
C ASN A 182 -9.04 -5.00 -1.91
N ARG A 183 -9.45 -5.71 -2.96
CA ARG A 183 -10.83 -5.83 -3.43
C ARG A 183 -11.27 -7.28 -3.50
N GLN A 184 -10.79 -8.12 -2.57
CA GLN A 184 -11.03 -9.56 -2.57
C GLN A 184 -12.52 -9.94 -2.45
N GLN A 185 -13.35 -9.03 -1.94
CA GLN A 185 -14.80 -9.15 -1.90
C GLN A 185 -15.47 -9.02 -3.28
N GLU A 186 -14.77 -8.47 -4.27
CA GLU A 186 -15.27 -8.37 -5.64
C GLU A 186 -15.01 -9.68 -6.38
N LEU A 187 -16.08 -10.41 -6.68
CA LEU A 187 -16.01 -11.77 -7.23
C LEU A 187 -16.18 -11.83 -8.75
N GLY A 188 -16.50 -10.69 -9.39
CA GLY A 188 -16.81 -10.63 -10.82
C GLY A 188 -18.20 -11.18 -11.16
N PRO A 189 -18.44 -11.63 -12.40
CA PRO A 189 -17.46 -11.77 -13.50
C PRO A 189 -16.79 -10.46 -13.94
N PHE A 190 -15.55 -10.55 -14.41
CA PHE A 190 -14.78 -9.39 -14.89
C PHE A 190 -14.51 -9.47 -16.38
N ASP A 191 -14.58 -8.32 -17.04
CA ASP A 191 -14.05 -8.08 -18.39
C ASP A 191 -12.80 -7.21 -18.25
N ILE A 192 -11.63 -7.80 -18.50
CA ILE A 192 -10.34 -7.12 -18.33
C ILE A 192 -9.85 -6.66 -19.71
N ILE A 193 -9.60 -5.36 -19.85
CA ILE A 193 -9.20 -4.72 -21.10
C ILE A 193 -7.76 -4.23 -20.93
N GLY A 194 -6.92 -4.61 -21.90
CA GLY A 194 -5.52 -4.17 -21.99
C GLY A 194 -5.37 -2.71 -22.40
N ASP A 195 -4.18 -2.38 -22.88
CA ASP A 195 -3.78 -1.03 -23.27
C ASP A 195 -4.67 -0.50 -24.40
N VAL A 196 -5.27 0.67 -24.18
CA VAL A 196 -6.25 1.26 -25.11
C VAL A 196 -5.58 2.27 -26.02
N HIS A 197 -4.63 3.05 -25.50
CA HIS A 197 -3.84 4.01 -26.27
C HIS A 197 -4.65 4.88 -27.22
N GLY A 198 -5.75 5.48 -26.75
CA GLY A 198 -6.58 6.35 -27.59
C GLY A 198 -7.38 5.67 -28.71
N CYS A 199 -7.38 4.33 -28.82
CA CYS A 199 -8.19 3.55 -29.77
C CYS A 199 -9.67 3.49 -29.34
N TYR A 200 -10.34 4.63 -29.35
CA TYR A 200 -11.73 4.76 -28.92
C TYR A 200 -12.70 3.89 -29.74
N ALA A 201 -12.55 3.86 -31.07
CA ALA A 201 -13.45 3.11 -31.94
C ALA A 201 -13.41 1.60 -31.66
N GLU A 202 -12.20 1.06 -31.51
CA GLU A 202 -11.93 -0.33 -31.18
C GLU A 202 -12.43 -0.67 -29.78
N LEU A 203 -12.24 0.23 -28.80
CA LEU A 203 -12.79 0.07 -27.46
C LEU A 203 -14.33 -0.03 -27.50
N VAL A 204 -15.02 0.87 -28.21
CA VAL A 204 -16.48 0.82 -28.36
C VAL A 204 -16.92 -0.47 -29.04
N GLN A 205 -16.20 -0.91 -30.08
CA GLN A 205 -16.49 -2.18 -30.77
C GLN A 205 -16.32 -3.38 -29.83
N LEU A 206 -15.27 -3.41 -29.02
CA LEU A 206 -15.01 -4.46 -28.04
C LEU A 206 -16.10 -4.48 -26.97
N LEU A 207 -16.45 -3.32 -26.40
CA LEU A 207 -17.52 -3.20 -25.40
C LEU A 207 -18.86 -3.70 -25.97
N GLY A 208 -19.20 -3.37 -27.21
CA GLY A 208 -20.39 -3.89 -27.89
C GLY A 208 -20.35 -5.42 -28.03
N LYS A 209 -19.21 -6.00 -28.40
CA LYS A 209 -19.04 -7.47 -28.46
C LYS A 209 -19.19 -8.15 -27.10
N LEU A 210 -18.78 -7.47 -26.02
CA LEU A 210 -18.94 -7.94 -24.64
C LEU A 210 -20.36 -7.71 -24.08
N GLY A 211 -21.25 -7.09 -24.87
CA GLY A 211 -22.65 -6.87 -24.51
C GLY A 211 -22.94 -5.57 -23.77
N TYR A 212 -21.98 -4.64 -23.72
CA TYR A 212 -22.20 -3.30 -23.16
C TYR A 212 -22.91 -2.43 -24.20
N GLU A 213 -23.99 -1.77 -23.79
CA GLU A 213 -24.71 -0.81 -24.63
C GLU A 213 -24.24 0.60 -24.27
N LEU A 214 -23.47 1.22 -25.17
CA LEU A 214 -22.97 2.58 -25.06
C LEU A 214 -23.88 3.54 -25.83
N SER A 215 -24.27 4.64 -25.18
CA SER A 215 -24.80 5.82 -25.86
C SER A 215 -24.05 7.07 -25.42
N GLU A 216 -23.74 7.93 -26.38
CA GLU A 216 -23.10 9.22 -26.18
C GLU A 216 -24.10 10.32 -26.53
N GLY A 217 -24.31 11.27 -25.63
CA GLY A 217 -25.25 12.37 -25.82
C GLY A 217 -24.72 13.68 -25.24
N ALA A 218 -25.53 14.74 -25.33
CA ALA A 218 -25.15 16.08 -24.87
C ALA A 218 -24.78 16.15 -23.37
N MET A 219 -25.29 15.22 -22.56
CA MET A 219 -25.04 15.12 -21.11
C MET A 219 -23.88 14.17 -20.77
N GLY A 220 -23.14 13.67 -21.78
CA GLY A 220 -22.04 12.72 -21.63
C GLY A 220 -22.43 11.29 -22.00
N PHE A 221 -21.75 10.33 -21.39
CA PHE A 221 -21.95 8.90 -21.64
C PHE A 221 -23.10 8.33 -20.81
N SER A 222 -23.77 7.34 -21.39
CA SER A 222 -24.64 6.39 -20.70
C SER A 222 -24.22 5.00 -21.13
N VAL A 223 -23.80 4.18 -20.16
CA VAL A 223 -23.42 2.78 -20.41
C VAL A 223 -24.32 1.87 -19.61
N LYS A 224 -24.93 0.90 -20.29
CA LYS A 224 -25.65 -0.19 -19.66
C LYS A 224 -24.78 -1.45 -19.72
N SER A 225 -24.37 -1.90 -18.54
CA SER A 225 -23.56 -3.10 -18.36
C SER A 225 -24.41 -4.38 -18.44
N PRO A 226 -23.86 -5.49 -18.97
CA PRO A 226 -24.43 -6.82 -18.78
C PRO A 226 -24.57 -7.13 -17.27
N VAL A 227 -25.63 -7.87 -16.91
CA VAL A 227 -25.94 -8.17 -15.50
C VAL A 227 -24.77 -8.89 -14.83
N GLY A 228 -24.30 -8.32 -13.71
CA GLY A 228 -23.26 -8.92 -12.87
C GLY A 228 -21.82 -8.79 -13.38
N ARG A 229 -21.60 -8.24 -14.58
CA ARG A 229 -20.25 -8.07 -15.14
C ARG A 229 -19.66 -6.71 -14.75
N ARG A 230 -18.34 -6.66 -14.53
CA ARG A 230 -17.62 -5.42 -14.22
C ARG A 230 -16.38 -5.28 -15.09
N LEU A 231 -16.14 -4.08 -15.62
CA LEU A 231 -14.96 -3.78 -16.41
C LEU A 231 -13.73 -3.56 -15.53
N ILE A 232 -12.56 -3.94 -16.04
CA ILE A 232 -11.26 -3.58 -15.47
C ILE A 232 -10.35 -3.12 -16.59
N PHE A 233 -9.91 -1.86 -16.53
CA PHE A 233 -8.90 -1.33 -17.43
C PHE A 233 -7.50 -1.48 -16.83
N LEU A 234 -6.55 -1.98 -17.64
CA LEU A 234 -5.16 -2.18 -17.24
C LEU A 234 -4.29 -0.92 -17.36
N GLY A 235 -4.89 0.22 -17.69
CA GLY A 235 -4.19 1.49 -17.85
C GLY A 235 -3.75 1.73 -19.30
N ASP A 236 -2.84 2.69 -19.47
CA ASP A 236 -2.36 3.14 -20.78
C ASP A 236 -3.54 3.47 -21.70
N LEU A 237 -4.36 4.39 -21.19
CA LEU A 237 -5.58 4.87 -21.85
C LEU A 237 -5.27 5.87 -22.96
N VAL A 238 -4.11 6.52 -22.85
CA VAL A 238 -3.68 7.66 -23.65
C VAL A 238 -2.44 7.33 -24.47
N ASP A 239 -2.04 8.28 -25.32
CA ASP A 239 -0.87 8.23 -26.21
C ASP A 239 -1.09 7.31 -27.42
N ARG A 240 -0.43 7.65 -28.54
CA ARG A 240 -0.44 6.93 -29.84
C ARG A 240 -1.72 7.11 -30.65
N GLY A 241 -2.86 6.67 -30.14
CA GLY A 241 -4.09 6.60 -30.92
C GLY A 241 -4.81 7.93 -31.12
N PRO A 242 -5.83 7.94 -31.99
CA PRO A 242 -6.43 9.17 -32.51
C PRO A 242 -7.39 9.89 -31.54
N ALA A 243 -7.81 9.25 -30.44
CA ALA A 243 -8.93 9.71 -29.63
C ALA A 243 -8.72 9.54 -28.11
N SER A 244 -7.54 9.94 -27.59
CA SER A 244 -7.24 9.84 -26.16
C SER A 244 -8.24 10.59 -25.25
N PRO A 245 -8.72 11.82 -25.59
CA PRO A 245 -9.73 12.49 -24.78
C PRO A 245 -11.04 11.71 -24.67
N GLN A 246 -11.51 11.09 -25.75
CA GLN A 246 -12.75 10.30 -25.76
C GLN A 246 -12.62 9.04 -24.89
N VAL A 247 -11.47 8.33 -24.99
CA VAL A 247 -11.17 7.20 -24.11
C VAL A 247 -11.18 7.64 -22.65
N LEU A 248 -10.49 8.73 -22.30
CA LEU A 248 -10.45 9.27 -20.95
C LEU A 248 -11.86 9.59 -20.43
N LYS A 249 -12.68 10.31 -21.19
CA LYS A 249 -14.06 10.67 -20.80
C LYS A 249 -14.91 9.41 -20.54
N LEU A 250 -14.82 8.41 -21.42
CA LEU A 250 -15.56 7.15 -21.26
C LEU A 250 -15.11 6.36 -20.02
N VAL A 251 -13.81 6.15 -19.86
CA VAL A 251 -13.27 5.36 -18.73
C VAL A 251 -13.51 6.08 -17.40
N MET A 252 -13.35 7.40 -17.35
CA MET A 252 -13.68 8.20 -16.17
C MET A 252 -15.16 8.09 -15.80
N HIS A 253 -16.07 8.13 -16.80
CA HIS A 253 -17.50 7.92 -16.57
C HIS A 253 -17.79 6.52 -16.02
N LEU A 254 -17.23 5.47 -16.63
CA LEU A 254 -17.42 4.08 -16.20
C LEU A 254 -16.90 3.84 -14.77
N VAL A 255 -15.74 4.40 -14.42
CA VAL A 255 -15.20 4.33 -13.05
C VAL A 255 -16.05 5.15 -12.08
N GLY A 256 -16.45 6.37 -12.46
CA GLY A 256 -17.27 7.27 -11.64
C GLY A 256 -18.67 6.73 -11.34
N THR A 257 -19.25 5.95 -12.26
CA THR A 257 -20.54 5.26 -12.07
C THR A 257 -20.39 3.87 -11.42
N GLY A 258 -19.18 3.45 -11.07
CA GLY A 258 -18.90 2.18 -10.42
C GLY A 258 -18.90 0.95 -11.35
N GLN A 259 -19.13 1.13 -12.65
CA GLN A 259 -19.19 0.06 -13.65
C GLN A 259 -17.81 -0.49 -14.03
N ALA A 260 -16.74 0.27 -13.79
CA ALA A 260 -15.36 -0.15 -14.05
C ALA A 260 -14.43 0.07 -12.85
N LEU A 261 -13.33 -0.68 -12.85
CA LEU A 261 -12.09 -0.37 -12.15
C LEU A 261 -11.02 0.02 -13.18
N CYS A 262 -10.01 0.76 -12.73
CA CYS A 262 -8.86 1.11 -13.55
C CYS A 262 -7.59 1.09 -12.70
N VAL A 263 -6.51 0.56 -13.25
CA VAL A 263 -5.15 0.70 -12.72
C VAL A 263 -4.36 1.63 -13.64
N PRO A 264 -3.36 2.37 -13.14
CA PRO A 264 -2.63 3.31 -13.97
C PRO A 264 -1.58 2.59 -14.82
N GLY A 265 -1.47 2.98 -16.08
CA GLY A 265 -0.32 2.65 -16.92
C GLY A 265 0.78 3.71 -16.85
N ASN A 266 1.96 3.42 -17.43
CA ASN A 266 3.06 4.36 -17.39
C ASN A 266 2.81 5.61 -18.25
N HIS A 267 2.07 5.50 -19.35
CA HIS A 267 1.69 6.63 -20.19
C HIS A 267 0.72 7.55 -19.46
N ASP A 268 -0.28 7.00 -18.76
CA ASP A 268 -1.22 7.79 -17.94
C ASP A 268 -0.47 8.61 -16.87
N VAL A 269 0.47 7.98 -16.16
CA VAL A 269 1.27 8.67 -15.14
C VAL A 269 2.18 9.72 -15.77
N LYS A 270 2.74 9.47 -16.96
CA LYS A 270 3.54 10.46 -17.68
C LYS A 270 2.71 11.68 -18.07
N LEU A 271 1.47 11.47 -18.53
CA LEU A 271 0.52 12.55 -18.84
C LEU A 271 0.25 13.42 -17.61
N THR A 272 0.09 12.85 -16.40
CA THR A 272 -0.10 13.68 -15.20
C THR A 272 1.05 14.65 -14.95
N ARG A 273 2.29 14.25 -15.25
CA ARG A 273 3.48 15.11 -15.10
C ARG A 273 3.44 16.25 -16.11
N PHE A 274 3.04 15.95 -17.36
CA PHE A 274 2.83 16.96 -18.39
C PHE A 274 1.77 17.99 -17.98
N LEU A 275 0.59 17.53 -17.53
CA LEU A 275 -0.51 18.41 -17.09
C LEU A 275 -0.16 19.27 -15.86
N GLN A 276 0.81 18.83 -15.05
CA GLN A 276 1.37 19.61 -13.94
C GLN A 276 2.41 20.65 -14.37
N GLY A 277 2.68 20.80 -15.67
CA GLY A 277 3.70 21.71 -16.19
C GLY A 277 5.14 21.23 -15.97
N LYS A 278 5.37 19.96 -15.63
CA LYS A 278 6.72 19.42 -15.51
C LYS A 278 7.33 19.23 -16.89
N GLN A 279 8.64 19.49 -17.01
CA GLN A 279 9.37 19.19 -18.24
C GLN A 279 9.43 17.68 -18.47
N VAL A 280 8.66 17.19 -19.45
CA VAL A 280 8.69 15.80 -19.91
C VAL A 280 9.02 15.76 -21.39
N LYS A 281 9.75 14.72 -21.81
CA LYS A 281 10.02 14.50 -23.23
C LYS A 281 8.73 14.03 -23.92
N LEU A 282 8.22 14.83 -24.86
CA LEU A 282 7.15 14.46 -25.78
C LEU A 282 7.70 13.44 -26.77
N ARG A 283 7.50 12.16 -26.45
CA ARG A 283 7.93 10.99 -27.22
C ARG A 283 6.99 9.84 -26.89
N HIS A 284 6.95 8.87 -27.80
CA HIS A 284 6.16 7.64 -27.67
C HIS A 284 4.65 7.91 -27.61
N GLY A 285 4.17 8.89 -28.39
CA GLY A 285 2.75 9.18 -28.55
C GLY A 285 2.19 10.26 -27.62
N LEU A 286 2.96 10.71 -26.61
CA LEU A 286 2.53 11.80 -25.73
C LEU A 286 2.32 13.12 -26.49
N GLU A 287 3.07 13.34 -27.57
CA GLU A 287 2.91 14.46 -28.49
C GLU A 287 1.48 14.54 -29.07
N GLN A 288 0.90 13.40 -29.47
CA GLN A 288 -0.45 13.34 -30.02
C GLN A 288 -1.49 13.61 -28.93
N THR A 289 -1.35 13.01 -27.75
CA THR A 289 -2.24 13.29 -26.61
C THR A 289 -2.19 14.75 -26.21
N ALA A 290 -0.99 15.35 -26.17
CA ALA A 290 -0.80 16.75 -25.81
C ALA A 290 -1.52 17.67 -26.82
N GLU A 291 -1.39 17.39 -28.11
CA GLU A 291 -2.09 18.12 -29.17
C GLU A 291 -3.62 17.96 -29.05
N GLN A 292 -4.12 16.73 -28.92
CA GLN A 292 -5.55 16.44 -28.74
C GLN A 292 -6.14 17.20 -27.54
N LEU A 293 -5.41 17.27 -26.42
CA LEU A 293 -5.85 17.99 -25.21
C LEU A 293 -5.83 19.52 -25.34
N THR A 294 -5.20 20.10 -26.37
CA THR A 294 -5.27 21.56 -26.59
C THR A 294 -6.69 22.03 -26.90
N HIS A 295 -7.52 21.14 -27.46
CA HIS A 295 -8.92 21.39 -27.79
C HIS A 295 -9.88 21.15 -26.61
N GLU A 296 -9.38 20.68 -25.47
CA GLU A 296 -10.18 20.36 -24.30
C GLU A 296 -10.09 21.45 -23.23
N SER A 297 -11.15 21.58 -22.42
CA SER A 297 -11.22 22.55 -21.34
C SER A 297 -10.20 22.27 -20.23
N ASP A 298 -9.77 23.32 -19.52
CA ASP A 298 -8.89 23.16 -18.37
C ASP A 298 -9.55 22.39 -17.22
N THR A 299 -10.88 22.51 -17.08
CA THR A 299 -11.65 21.69 -16.13
C THR A 299 -11.45 20.21 -16.41
N PHE A 300 -11.62 19.78 -17.67
CA PHE A 300 -11.41 18.39 -18.05
C PHE A 300 -9.97 17.92 -17.78
N LYS A 301 -8.97 18.74 -18.10
CA LYS A 301 -7.56 18.42 -17.80
C LYS A 301 -7.32 18.21 -16.30
N GLN A 302 -7.95 19.01 -15.44
CA GLN A 302 -7.88 18.85 -13.98
C GLN A 302 -8.61 17.59 -13.51
N GLU A 303 -9.74 17.24 -14.12
CA GLU A 303 -10.45 16.00 -13.84
C GLU A 303 -9.61 14.78 -14.20
N VAL A 304 -8.95 14.79 -15.36
CA VAL A 304 -7.99 13.75 -15.79
C VAL A 304 -6.84 13.63 -14.78
N LEU A 305 -6.25 14.76 -14.38
CA LEU A 305 -5.17 14.77 -13.38
C LEU A 305 -5.62 14.14 -12.06
N SER A 306 -6.79 14.54 -11.56
CA SER A 306 -7.39 14.01 -10.32
C SER A 306 -7.73 12.53 -10.43
N PHE A 307 -8.26 12.10 -11.58
CA PHE A 307 -8.58 10.71 -11.87
C PHE A 307 -7.34 9.82 -11.81
N VAL A 308 -6.30 10.12 -12.59
CA VAL A 308 -5.09 9.28 -12.67
C VAL A 308 -4.34 9.26 -11.33
N GLN A 309 -4.31 10.36 -10.58
CA GLN A 309 -3.67 10.42 -9.27
C GLN A 309 -4.34 9.52 -8.22
N LYS A 310 -5.63 9.23 -8.36
CA LYS A 310 -6.39 8.37 -7.44
C LYS A 310 -6.30 6.89 -7.83
N LEU A 311 -5.79 6.54 -9.01
CA LEU A 311 -5.68 5.15 -9.44
C LEU A 311 -4.69 4.39 -8.55
N VAL A 312 -5.15 3.23 -8.09
CA VAL A 312 -4.38 2.32 -7.24
C VAL A 312 -3.47 1.47 -8.13
N SER A 313 -2.25 1.19 -7.69
CA SER A 313 -1.22 0.51 -8.50
C SER A 313 -1.67 -0.84 -9.08
N HIS A 314 -2.43 -1.61 -8.31
CA HIS A 314 -2.98 -2.91 -8.70
C HIS A 314 -4.24 -3.19 -7.90
N GLN A 315 -5.00 -4.21 -8.31
CA GLN A 315 -6.14 -4.72 -7.56
C GLN A 315 -5.96 -6.22 -7.28
N VAL A 316 -6.30 -6.66 -6.07
CA VAL A 316 -6.38 -8.05 -5.65
C VAL A 316 -7.86 -8.39 -5.48
N LEU A 317 -8.39 -9.26 -6.34
CA LEU A 317 -9.81 -9.57 -6.47
C LEU A 317 -10.08 -11.06 -6.25
N ASP A 318 -11.36 -11.45 -6.28
CA ASP A 318 -11.84 -12.83 -6.18
C ASP A 318 -11.15 -13.63 -5.07
N ARG A 319 -11.30 -13.17 -3.82
CA ARG A 319 -10.72 -13.85 -2.63
C ARG A 319 -9.20 -14.05 -2.72
N GLY A 320 -8.51 -13.20 -3.47
CA GLY A 320 -7.07 -13.26 -3.69
C GLY A 320 -6.65 -14.13 -4.88
N LYS A 321 -7.58 -14.61 -5.69
CA LYS A 321 -7.30 -15.49 -6.84
C LYS A 321 -7.00 -14.73 -8.13
N LEU A 322 -7.31 -13.44 -8.20
CA LEU A 322 -7.04 -12.60 -9.35
C LEU A 322 -6.27 -11.35 -8.92
N VAL A 323 -5.21 -11.03 -9.66
CA VAL A 323 -4.49 -9.77 -9.56
C VAL A 323 -4.43 -9.12 -10.92
N VAL A 324 -4.69 -7.81 -10.95
CA VAL A 324 -4.60 -6.99 -12.16
C VAL A 324 -3.67 -5.82 -11.89
N ALA A 325 -2.73 -5.60 -12.79
CA ALA A 325 -1.75 -4.52 -12.75
C ALA A 325 -1.27 -4.27 -14.17
N HIS A 326 -0.86 -3.05 -14.50
CA HIS A 326 -0.43 -2.71 -15.86
C HIS A 326 0.79 -3.54 -16.31
N ALA A 327 1.95 -3.37 -15.70
CA ALA A 327 3.15 -4.16 -16.00
C ALA A 327 3.22 -5.52 -15.28
N GLY A 328 2.11 -5.93 -14.63
CA GLY A 328 2.01 -7.14 -13.85
C GLY A 328 2.44 -6.99 -12.39
N MET A 329 2.47 -8.11 -11.64
CA MET A 329 2.73 -8.09 -10.21
C MET A 329 3.27 -9.41 -9.66
N LYS A 330 4.54 -9.41 -9.19
CA LYS A 330 5.14 -10.53 -8.46
C LYS A 330 4.37 -10.85 -7.17
N GLN A 331 4.33 -12.13 -6.79
CA GLN A 331 3.61 -12.60 -5.60
C GLN A 331 3.97 -11.80 -4.33
N ALA A 332 5.26 -11.53 -4.12
CA ALA A 332 5.73 -10.82 -2.93
C ALA A 332 5.18 -9.38 -2.80
N PHE A 333 4.66 -8.80 -3.87
CA PHE A 333 4.13 -7.43 -3.92
C PHE A 333 2.60 -7.36 -3.93
N GLN A 334 1.92 -8.49 -4.14
CA GLN A 334 0.45 -8.54 -4.21
C GLN A 334 -0.16 -8.16 -2.85
N GLY A 335 -1.10 -7.21 -2.86
CA GLY A 335 -1.75 -6.69 -1.66
C GLY A 335 -0.86 -5.78 -0.81
N ARG A 336 0.21 -5.22 -1.36
CA ARG A 336 1.15 -4.34 -0.65
C ARG A 336 1.14 -2.91 -1.17
N ALA A 337 1.65 -1.97 -0.39
CA ALA A 337 1.44 -0.53 -0.61
C ALA A 337 2.72 0.31 -0.42
N SER A 338 3.79 -0.04 -1.14
CA SER A 338 5.03 0.73 -1.17
C SER A 338 5.25 1.43 -2.52
N GLY A 339 6.17 2.40 -2.53
CA GLY A 339 6.61 3.04 -3.77
C GLY A 339 7.19 2.04 -4.78
N ARG A 340 7.94 1.04 -4.30
CA ARG A 340 8.52 -0.03 -5.14
C ARG A 340 7.45 -0.91 -5.77
N VAL A 341 6.40 -1.25 -5.02
CA VAL A 341 5.25 -2.00 -5.55
C VAL A 341 4.55 -1.20 -6.66
N ARG A 342 4.35 0.11 -6.45
CA ARG A 342 3.75 0.98 -7.47
C ARG A 342 4.65 1.14 -8.71
N GLU A 343 5.96 1.23 -8.51
CA GLU A 343 6.93 1.31 -9.60
C GLU A 343 6.93 0.03 -10.43
N PHE A 344 6.94 -1.13 -9.77
CA PHE A 344 6.81 -2.43 -10.44
C PHE A 344 5.51 -2.52 -11.24
N ALA A 345 4.38 -2.10 -10.68
CA ALA A 345 3.09 -2.11 -11.38
C ALA A 345 3.10 -1.27 -12.67
N LEU A 346 3.92 -0.21 -12.75
CA LEU A 346 3.98 0.71 -13.87
C LEU A 346 5.02 0.33 -14.92
N TYR A 347 6.14 -0.25 -14.50
CA TYR A 347 7.32 -0.41 -15.37
C TYR A 347 7.87 -1.84 -15.40
N GLY A 348 7.34 -2.74 -14.57
CA GLY A 348 7.88 -4.08 -14.38
C GLY A 348 9.20 -4.05 -13.62
N GLU A 349 10.04 -5.05 -13.91
CA GLU A 349 11.41 -5.12 -13.39
C GLU A 349 12.41 -4.93 -14.53
N THR A 350 13.46 -4.18 -14.25
CA THR A 350 14.56 -3.95 -15.18
C THR A 350 15.84 -4.58 -14.66
N THR A 351 16.74 -4.97 -15.57
CA THR A 351 18.09 -5.46 -15.22
C THR A 351 18.98 -4.32 -14.69
N GLY A 352 18.58 -3.07 -14.93
CA GLY A 352 19.38 -1.87 -14.68
C GLY A 352 20.23 -1.48 -15.89
N GLU A 353 20.30 -2.33 -16.91
CA GLU A 353 20.98 -2.06 -18.17
C GLU A 353 20.00 -1.45 -19.20
N VAL A 354 20.56 -0.96 -20.31
CA VAL A 354 19.80 -0.48 -21.46
C VAL A 354 20.12 -1.33 -22.68
N ASP A 355 19.11 -1.64 -23.47
CA ASP A 355 19.25 -2.41 -24.69
C ASP A 355 19.90 -1.59 -25.83
N SER A 356 20.05 -2.24 -27.00
CA SER A 356 20.62 -1.61 -28.20
C SER A 356 19.81 -0.42 -28.74
N PHE A 357 18.57 -0.23 -28.27
CA PHE A 357 17.69 0.87 -28.64
C PHE A 357 17.65 1.97 -27.56
N GLY A 358 18.43 1.83 -26.49
CA GLY A 358 18.50 2.76 -25.37
C GLY A 358 17.28 2.69 -24.44
N LEU A 359 16.53 1.58 -24.46
CA LEU A 359 15.41 1.32 -23.56
C LEU A 359 15.88 0.44 -22.40
N PRO A 360 15.32 0.58 -21.19
CA PRO A 360 15.68 -0.30 -20.07
C PRO A 360 15.44 -1.76 -20.41
N GLU A 361 16.46 -2.59 -20.26
CA GLU A 361 16.31 -4.04 -20.44
C GLU A 361 15.47 -4.60 -19.30
N ARG A 362 14.50 -5.45 -19.63
CA ARG A 362 13.46 -5.94 -18.72
C ARG A 362 13.70 -7.38 -18.31
N VAL A 363 13.44 -7.68 -17.05
CA VAL A 363 13.42 -9.05 -16.53
C VAL A 363 12.03 -9.64 -16.79
N ASP A 364 11.99 -10.82 -17.40
CA ASP A 364 10.75 -11.57 -17.59
C ASP A 364 10.32 -12.25 -16.27
N TRP A 365 9.78 -11.44 -15.36
CA TRP A 365 9.30 -11.88 -14.05
C TRP A 365 8.20 -12.95 -14.12
N ALA A 366 7.51 -13.06 -15.27
CA ALA A 366 6.43 -14.02 -15.46
C ALA A 366 6.96 -15.46 -15.51
N GLN A 367 8.18 -15.69 -16.03
CA GLN A 367 8.82 -17.02 -16.07
C GLN A 367 9.06 -17.59 -14.68
N ASP A 368 9.41 -16.72 -13.72
CA ASP A 368 9.70 -17.07 -12.33
C ASP A 368 8.46 -17.01 -11.43
N TYR A 369 7.30 -16.60 -11.97
CA TYR A 369 6.09 -16.47 -11.17
C TYR A 369 5.57 -17.84 -10.72
N ARG A 370 5.47 -18.03 -9.40
CA ARG A 370 4.93 -19.24 -8.74
C ARG A 370 3.80 -18.91 -7.75
N GLY A 371 3.23 -17.72 -7.84
CA GLY A 371 2.17 -17.30 -6.93
C GLY A 371 0.82 -17.96 -7.22
N ASP A 372 -0.06 -17.89 -6.23
CA ASP A 372 -1.35 -18.58 -6.30
C ASP A 372 -2.36 -17.87 -7.21
N ALA A 373 -2.32 -16.54 -7.26
CA ALA A 373 -3.26 -15.74 -8.04
C ALA A 373 -2.97 -15.83 -9.54
N MET A 374 -4.02 -15.75 -10.35
CA MET A 374 -3.89 -15.39 -11.76
C MET A 374 -3.51 -13.91 -11.85
N VAL A 375 -2.51 -13.57 -12.65
CA VAL A 375 -2.10 -12.19 -12.89
C VAL A 375 -2.39 -11.81 -14.34
N VAL A 376 -3.34 -10.88 -14.53
CA VAL A 376 -3.68 -10.34 -15.87
C VAL A 376 -3.10 -8.94 -15.99
N TYR A 377 -2.35 -8.71 -17.05
CA TYR A 377 -1.57 -7.48 -17.24
C TYR A 377 -1.42 -7.11 -18.71
N GLY A 378 -0.93 -5.91 -19.01
CA GLY A 378 -0.78 -5.34 -20.35
C GLY A 378 0.21 -4.19 -20.29
N HIS A 379 1.32 -4.29 -21.02
CA HIS A 379 2.42 -3.32 -20.94
C HIS A 379 3.46 -3.50 -22.05
N THR A 380 3.88 -4.74 -22.30
CA THR A 380 4.75 -5.06 -23.44
C THR A 380 3.87 -5.76 -24.48
N PRO A 381 3.67 -5.17 -25.66
CA PRO A 381 2.72 -5.70 -26.62
C PRO A 381 3.18 -7.06 -27.13
N VAL A 382 2.25 -8.01 -27.16
CA VAL A 382 2.44 -9.37 -27.67
C VAL A 382 1.52 -9.64 -28.84
N PRO A 383 1.94 -10.37 -29.89
CA PRO A 383 1.05 -10.65 -31.03
C PRO A 383 -0.22 -11.43 -30.64
N ARG A 384 -0.13 -12.27 -29.59
CA ARG A 384 -1.23 -13.04 -29.02
C ARG A 384 -1.04 -13.17 -27.52
N ALA A 385 -2.14 -13.14 -26.79
CA ALA A 385 -2.14 -13.40 -25.36
C ALA A 385 -1.88 -14.88 -25.09
N GLU A 386 -0.84 -15.16 -24.31
CA GLU A 386 -0.44 -16.52 -23.94
C GLU A 386 -0.24 -16.62 -22.43
N TRP A 387 -0.59 -17.79 -21.88
CA TRP A 387 -0.37 -18.07 -20.46
C TRP A 387 1.08 -18.47 -20.21
N ILE A 388 1.73 -17.75 -19.30
CA ILE A 388 3.04 -18.11 -18.75
C ILE A 388 2.83 -18.32 -17.26
N ASN A 389 2.97 -19.57 -16.79
CA ASN A 389 2.57 -19.98 -15.45
C ASN A 389 1.10 -19.59 -15.17
N ARG A 390 0.85 -18.78 -14.13
CA ARG A 390 -0.48 -18.20 -13.81
C ARG A 390 -0.58 -16.73 -14.21
N THR A 391 0.15 -16.31 -15.23
CA THR A 391 0.15 -14.92 -15.69
C THR A 391 -0.20 -14.85 -17.17
N ILE A 392 -0.85 -13.78 -17.60
CA ILE A 392 -1.20 -13.55 -19.00
C ILE A 392 -1.09 -12.06 -19.33
N CYS A 393 -0.29 -11.75 -20.35
CA CYS A 393 -0.25 -10.43 -20.97
C CYS A 393 -1.37 -10.35 -22.02
N ILE A 394 -2.26 -9.37 -21.92
CA ILE A 394 -3.37 -9.14 -22.85
C ILE A 394 -3.23 -7.83 -23.64
N ASP A 395 -2.08 -7.15 -23.52
CA ASP A 395 -1.73 -6.08 -24.46
C ASP A 395 -1.34 -6.71 -25.80
N THR A 396 -2.27 -6.67 -26.75
CA THR A 396 -2.06 -7.18 -28.10
C THR A 396 -1.71 -6.11 -29.12
N GLY A 397 -1.30 -4.91 -28.67
CA GLY A 397 -0.92 -3.81 -29.56
C GLY A 397 -2.07 -3.35 -30.46
N CYS A 398 -3.15 -2.84 -29.86
CA CYS A 398 -4.32 -2.37 -30.63
C CYS A 398 -4.01 -1.20 -31.57
N VAL A 399 -2.99 -0.39 -31.24
CA VAL A 399 -2.65 0.89 -31.88
C VAL A 399 -1.55 0.78 -32.93
#